data_AF-A0A5K1JXZ0-F1
#
_entry.id   AF-A0A5K1JXZ0-F1
#
_cell.length_a   1.000
_cell.length_b   1.000
_cell.length_c   1.000
_cell.angle_alpha   90.00
_cell.angle_beta   90.00
_cell.angle_gamma   90.00
#
_symmetry.space_group_name_H-M   'P 1'
#
loop_
_entity.id
_entity.type
_entity.pdbx_description
1 polymer ?
#
loop_
_entity_poly.entity_id
_entity_poly.type
_entity_poly.pdbx_seq_one_letter_code
_entity_poly.pdbx_strand_id
1 'polypeptide(L)'
;MGGGRKMTGNSIQTNCDVAATGNAGCSVLDKSAASYGLDFNKNGGGFYAMERSNSGVKVWFWPRHAKNIPADVAKGATSVNTDKWGTPAADFPATSCNMAQHFGSHNIVINLSLCGDWAGQQSIYNQDGCPGSCVDNVNNNPGG
;
A
#
# COMPACT_ATOMS: atom_id res chain seq x y z
N MET A 1 -0.45 -14.91 -5.60
CA MET A 1 0.38 -15.27 -4.43
C MET A 1 -0.32 -16.33 -3.59
N GLY A 2 0.02 -17.60 -3.81
CA GLY A 2 -0.36 -18.73 -2.97
C GLY A 2 0.65 -18.95 -1.83
N GLY A 3 0.25 -19.75 -0.84
CA GLY A 3 1.02 -20.00 0.39
C GLY A 3 0.68 -19.02 1.52
N GLY A 4 1.08 -19.37 2.75
CA GLY A 4 0.87 -18.51 3.93
C GLY A 4 1.72 -17.25 3.85
N ARG A 5 1.09 -16.08 3.79
CA ARG A 5 1.76 -14.77 3.85
C ARG A 5 2.13 -14.46 5.31
N LYS A 6 3.40 -14.18 5.59
CA LYS A 6 3.85 -13.83 6.95
C LYS A 6 3.84 -12.31 7.10
N MET A 7 2.67 -11.77 7.43
CA MET A 7 2.44 -10.32 7.50
C MET A 7 1.49 -9.95 8.64
N THR A 8 1.51 -8.68 9.06
CA THR A 8 0.59 -8.16 10.08
C THR A 8 -0.77 -7.77 9.50
N GLY A 9 -0.83 -7.38 8.22
CA GLY A 9 -2.05 -7.01 7.51
C GLY A 9 -2.99 -8.18 7.17
N ASN A 10 -4.17 -7.85 6.66
CA ASN A 10 -5.17 -8.82 6.22
C ASN A 10 -5.07 -9.02 4.70
N SER A 11 -4.93 -10.27 4.25
CA SER A 11 -5.02 -10.59 2.82
C SER A 11 -6.47 -10.40 2.36
N ILE A 12 -6.70 -9.54 1.38
CA ILE A 12 -8.04 -9.32 0.80
C ILE A 12 -8.20 -10.13 -0.49
N GLN A 13 -7.16 -10.13 -1.35
CA GLN A 13 -7.14 -10.91 -2.59
C GLN A 13 -5.77 -11.60 -2.79
N THR A 14 -5.81 -12.80 -3.36
CA THR A 14 -4.62 -13.64 -3.58
C THR A 14 -4.18 -13.74 -5.02
N ASN A 15 -5.06 -13.47 -5.98
CA ASN A 15 -4.72 -13.45 -7.40
C ASN A 15 -4.19 -12.06 -7.83
N CYS A 16 -2.99 -12.00 -8.40
CA CYS A 16 -2.37 -10.75 -8.85
C CYS A 16 -2.62 -10.44 -10.33
N ASP A 17 -3.18 -11.39 -11.08
CA ASP A 17 -3.50 -11.22 -12.48
C ASP A 17 -4.66 -10.24 -12.64
N VAL A 18 -4.37 -9.11 -13.30
CA VAL A 18 -5.34 -8.03 -13.52
C VAL A 18 -6.47 -8.46 -14.44
N ALA A 19 -6.23 -9.38 -15.40
CA ALA A 19 -7.27 -9.88 -16.30
C ALA A 19 -8.28 -10.74 -15.54
N ALA A 20 -7.80 -11.56 -14.60
CA ALA A 20 -8.64 -12.42 -13.78
C ALA A 20 -9.35 -11.68 -12.63
N THR A 21 -8.87 -10.49 -12.26
CA THR A 21 -9.37 -9.75 -11.09
C THR A 21 -10.05 -8.42 -11.43
N GLY A 22 -10.18 -8.08 -12.72
CA GLY A 22 -10.71 -6.77 -13.12
C GLY A 22 -9.85 -5.63 -12.56
N ASN A 23 -8.52 -5.78 -12.62
CA ASN A 23 -7.53 -4.86 -12.09
C ASN A 23 -7.49 -4.67 -10.55
N ALA A 24 -8.22 -5.48 -9.77
CA ALA A 24 -8.15 -5.42 -8.31
C ALA A 24 -6.80 -5.92 -7.75
N GLY A 25 -6.16 -6.87 -8.45
CA GLY A 25 -4.88 -7.44 -8.06
C GLY A 25 -4.91 -8.16 -6.71
N CYS A 26 -3.74 -8.50 -6.17
CA CYS A 26 -3.62 -9.26 -4.94
C CYS A 26 -3.39 -8.35 -3.73
N SER A 27 -4.45 -7.74 -3.21
CA SER A 27 -4.35 -6.70 -2.17
C SER A 27 -4.16 -7.24 -0.74
N VAL A 28 -3.54 -6.40 0.09
CA VAL A 28 -3.41 -6.55 1.55
C VAL A 28 -3.86 -5.25 2.20
N LEU A 29 -4.70 -5.35 3.22
CA LEU A 29 -5.15 -4.22 4.03
C LEU A 29 -4.34 -4.14 5.33
N ASP A 30 -3.65 -3.02 5.56
CA ASP A 30 -3.03 -2.74 6.85
C ASP A 30 -4.12 -2.58 7.93
N LYS A 31 -3.88 -3.10 9.14
CA LYS A 31 -4.82 -3.03 10.27
C LYS A 31 -4.77 -1.69 11.00
N SER A 32 -3.68 -0.93 10.82
CA SER A 32 -3.50 0.36 11.47
C SER A 32 -4.28 1.45 10.75
N ALA A 33 -5.22 2.11 11.43
CA ALA A 33 -5.88 3.30 10.91
C ALA A 33 -4.87 4.43 10.58
N ALA A 34 -3.77 4.51 11.34
CA ALA A 34 -2.71 5.48 11.12
C ALA A 34 -1.85 5.19 9.87
N SER A 35 -2.16 4.15 9.08
CA SER A 35 -1.42 3.81 7.85
C SER A 35 -1.76 4.68 6.65
N TYR A 36 -2.92 5.34 6.64
CA TYR A 36 -3.37 6.13 5.50
C TYR A 36 -4.26 7.33 5.90
N GLY A 37 -4.40 8.29 4.99
CA GLY A 37 -5.41 9.35 5.06
C GLY A 37 -5.30 10.25 6.30
N LEU A 38 -6.48 10.63 6.83
CA LEU A 38 -6.58 11.61 7.91
C LEU A 38 -5.88 11.16 9.19
N ASP A 39 -5.96 9.89 9.54
CA ASP A 39 -5.35 9.36 10.76
C ASP A 39 -3.82 9.25 10.63
N PHE A 40 -3.30 8.93 9.44
CA PHE A 40 -1.87 9.06 9.14
C PHE A 40 -1.39 10.50 9.32
N ASN A 41 -2.12 11.48 8.79
CA ASN A 41 -1.78 12.90 8.90
C ASN A 41 -1.81 13.39 10.36
N LYS A 42 -2.87 13.07 11.11
CA LYS A 42 -2.99 13.40 12.53
C LYS A 42 -1.88 12.79 13.37
N ASN A 43 -1.38 11.61 12.98
CA ASN A 43 -0.25 10.95 13.64
C ASN A 43 1.13 11.51 13.21
N GLY A 44 1.20 12.55 12.38
CA GLY A 44 2.46 13.11 11.88
C GLY A 44 3.16 12.22 10.84
N GLY A 45 2.39 11.34 10.19
CA GLY A 45 2.81 10.40 9.17
C GLY A 45 3.57 9.20 9.72
N GLY A 46 4.58 8.76 8.97
CA GLY A 46 5.39 7.59 9.30
C GLY A 46 6.38 7.25 8.18
N PHE A 47 6.88 6.02 8.21
CA PHE A 47 7.82 5.50 7.24
C PHE A 47 7.19 4.31 6.51
N TYR A 48 7.20 4.36 5.18
CA TYR A 48 6.95 3.22 4.33
C TYR A 48 8.26 2.74 3.73
N ALA A 49 8.51 1.44 3.78
CA ALA A 49 9.64 0.82 3.10
C ALA A 49 9.17 -0.39 2.30
N MET A 50 9.81 -0.62 1.16
CA MET A 50 9.52 -1.74 0.27
C MET A 50 10.82 -2.48 -0.06
N GLU A 51 10.82 -3.78 0.18
CA GLU A 51 11.85 -4.70 -0.31
C GLU A 51 11.27 -5.45 -1.51
N ARG A 52 12.03 -5.50 -2.61
CA ARG A 52 11.72 -6.36 -3.75
C ARG A 52 12.93 -7.20 -4.10
N SER A 53 12.70 -8.50 -4.26
CA SER A 53 13.67 -9.46 -4.74
C SER A 53 12.98 -10.53 -5.59
N ASN A 54 13.76 -11.50 -6.09
CA ASN A 54 13.18 -12.68 -6.75
C ASN A 54 12.37 -13.56 -5.79
N SER A 55 12.54 -13.40 -4.48
CA SER A 55 11.79 -14.12 -3.45
C SER A 55 10.41 -13.52 -3.17
N GLY A 56 10.12 -12.31 -3.66
CA GLY A 56 8.84 -11.63 -3.47
C GLY A 56 8.98 -10.13 -3.24
N VAL A 57 7.87 -9.53 -2.81
CA VAL A 57 7.79 -8.14 -2.36
C VAL A 57 7.31 -8.09 -0.92
N LYS A 58 7.96 -7.29 -0.09
CA LYS A 58 7.50 -6.98 1.27
C LYS A 58 7.34 -5.48 1.43
N VAL A 59 6.34 -5.07 2.19
CA VAL A 59 6.07 -3.67 2.54
C VAL A 59 5.97 -3.55 4.05
N TRP A 60 6.69 -2.60 4.63
CA TRP A 60 6.59 -2.23 6.02
C TRP A 60 6.00 -0.83 6.14
N PHE A 61 5.22 -0.66 7.19
CA PHE A 61 4.76 0.64 7.65
C PHE A 61 5.10 0.79 9.13
N TRP A 62 5.73 1.91 9.49
CA TRP A 62 5.91 2.32 10.87
C TRP A 62 5.29 3.70 11.10
N PRO A 63 4.28 3.82 11.98
CA PRO A 63 3.77 5.13 12.41
C PRO A 63 4.89 6.01 12.99
N ARG A 64 4.79 7.34 12.83
CA ARG A 64 5.82 8.32 13.24
C ARG A 64 6.43 8.07 14.63
N HIS A 65 5.61 7.68 15.60
CA HIS A 65 5.99 7.51 17.01
C HIS A 65 6.16 6.05 17.43
N ALA A 66 6.24 5.13 16.46
CA ALA A 66 6.43 3.72 16.75
C ALA A 66 7.80 3.48 17.40
N LYS A 67 7.83 2.67 18.46
CA LYS A 67 9.06 2.36 19.22
C LYS A 67 9.97 1.36 18.51
N ASN A 68 9.43 0.66 17.52
CA ASN A 68 10.10 -0.39 16.77
C ASN A 68 10.52 0.05 15.36
N ILE A 69 10.66 1.35 15.10
CA ILE A 69 11.25 1.83 13.84
C ILE A 69 12.73 1.42 13.83
N PRO A 70 13.19 0.63 12.85
CA PRO A 70 14.60 0.25 12.73
C PRO A 70 15.50 1.48 12.62
N ALA A 71 16.68 1.43 13.25
CA ALA A 71 17.59 2.58 13.27
C ALA A 71 18.12 2.96 11.88
N ASP A 72 18.27 1.98 10.98
CA ASP A 72 18.69 2.18 9.59
C ASP A 72 17.61 2.90 8.76
N VAL A 73 16.33 2.69 9.08
CA VAL A 73 15.19 3.45 8.51
C VAL A 73 15.11 4.86 9.13
N ALA A 74 15.07 4.96 10.46
CA ALA A 74 14.82 6.22 11.16
C ALA A 74 15.92 7.28 10.95
N LYS A 75 17.17 6.83 10.77
CA LYS A 75 18.34 7.72 10.67
C LYS A 75 18.88 7.87 9.25
N GLY A 76 18.26 7.23 8.25
CA GLY A 76 18.72 7.27 6.85
C GLY A 76 20.12 6.68 6.68
N ALA A 77 20.32 5.43 7.09
CA ALA A 77 21.62 4.78 6.96
C ALA A 77 21.97 4.48 5.49
N THR A 78 23.27 4.45 5.18
CA THR A 78 23.79 4.07 3.85
C THR A 78 23.81 2.56 3.62
N SER A 79 23.56 1.76 4.65
CA SER A 79 23.41 0.31 4.60
C SER A 79 22.21 -0.10 5.45
N VAL A 80 21.41 -1.02 4.92
CA VAL A 80 20.14 -1.47 5.52
C VAL A 80 20.14 -2.99 5.65
N ASN A 81 19.46 -3.51 6.68
CA ASN A 81 19.25 -4.96 6.84
C ASN A 81 17.78 -5.25 7.13
N THR A 82 17.06 -5.68 6.09
CA THR A 82 15.63 -5.97 6.11
C THR A 82 15.26 -7.17 7.00
N ASP A 83 16.19 -8.08 7.29
CA ASP A 83 15.95 -9.21 8.21
C ASP A 83 15.72 -8.73 9.66
N LYS A 84 16.16 -7.50 9.99
CA LYS A 84 16.00 -6.88 11.31
C LYS A 84 14.77 -5.98 11.42
N TRP A 85 13.99 -5.84 10.35
CA TRP A 85 12.83 -4.94 10.30
C TRP A 85 11.55 -5.55 10.89
N GLY A 86 11.59 -6.83 11.26
CA GLY A 86 10.46 -7.55 11.82
C GLY A 86 9.43 -7.96 10.77
N THR A 87 8.21 -8.29 11.22
CA THR A 87 7.15 -8.78 10.33
C THR A 87 6.61 -7.62 9.47
N PRO A 88 6.55 -7.78 8.13
CA PRO A 88 6.05 -6.74 7.23
C PRO A 88 4.53 -6.53 7.39
N ALA A 89 4.06 -5.35 6.98
CA ALA A 89 2.63 -5.03 6.86
C ALA A 89 1.98 -5.85 5.74
N ALA A 90 2.67 -6.01 4.62
CA ALA A 90 2.26 -6.86 3.51
C ALA A 90 3.43 -7.74 3.03
N ASP A 91 3.13 -9.01 2.76
CA ASP A 91 4.08 -9.99 2.24
C ASP A 91 3.48 -10.66 0.98
N PHE A 92 4.21 -10.54 -0.13
CA PHE A 92 3.86 -11.09 -1.43
C PHE A 92 4.93 -12.11 -1.86
N PRO A 93 4.87 -13.34 -1.33
CA PRO A 93 5.90 -14.34 -1.56
C PRO A 93 5.84 -14.91 -2.98
N ALA A 94 7.00 -15.29 -3.52
CA ALA A 94 7.15 -15.89 -4.84
C ALA A 94 6.69 -17.37 -4.94
N THR A 95 6.08 -17.93 -3.88
CA THR A 95 5.70 -19.36 -3.77
C THR A 95 4.91 -19.88 -4.96
N SER A 96 4.06 -19.04 -5.55
CA SER A 96 3.26 -19.38 -6.75
C SER A 96 3.32 -18.29 -7.82
N CYS A 97 4.33 -17.42 -7.78
CA CYS A 97 4.44 -16.26 -8.64
C CYS A 97 5.91 -16.03 -8.97
N ASN A 98 6.28 -16.21 -10.24
CA ASN A 98 7.64 -15.98 -10.67
C ASN A 98 7.89 -14.47 -10.82
N MET A 99 8.53 -13.87 -9.82
CA MET A 99 8.79 -12.43 -9.78
C MET A 99 9.57 -11.93 -11.00
N ALA A 100 10.54 -12.71 -11.50
CA ALA A 100 11.37 -12.31 -12.63
C ALA A 100 10.61 -12.31 -13.97
N GLN A 101 9.53 -13.09 -14.08
CA GLN A 101 8.68 -13.10 -15.28
C GLN A 101 7.65 -11.96 -15.27
N HIS A 102 7.25 -11.48 -14.08
CA HIS A 102 6.20 -10.49 -13.94
C HIS A 102 6.70 -9.08 -13.67
N PHE A 103 7.94 -8.92 -13.20
CA PHE A 103 8.47 -7.62 -12.80
C PHE A 103 9.80 -7.31 -13.50
N GLY A 104 9.81 -6.25 -14.33
CA GLY A 104 11.00 -5.66 -14.94
C GLY A 104 11.52 -4.44 -14.16
N SER A 105 12.29 -3.58 -14.84
CA SER A 105 12.69 -2.27 -14.32
C SER A 105 11.48 -1.39 -14.09
N HIS A 106 11.35 -0.81 -12.90
CA HIS A 106 10.23 0.07 -12.53
C HIS A 106 10.73 1.49 -12.25
N ASN A 107 9.85 2.48 -12.46
CA ASN A 107 10.03 3.84 -11.97
C ASN A 107 9.30 4.00 -10.63
N ILE A 108 9.82 4.85 -9.77
CA ILE A 108 9.09 5.33 -8.59
C ILE A 108 8.18 6.46 -9.05
N VAL A 109 6.89 6.36 -8.76
CA VAL A 109 5.87 7.37 -9.11
C VAL A 109 5.17 7.82 -7.84
N ILE A 110 5.07 9.13 -7.65
CA ILE A 110 4.26 9.77 -6.60
C ILE A 110 3.31 10.72 -7.31
N ASN A 111 2.00 10.51 -7.16
CA ASN A 111 0.98 11.30 -7.82
C ASN A 111 -0.22 11.56 -6.90
N LEU A 112 -1.03 12.55 -7.27
CA LEU A 112 -2.37 12.79 -6.75
C LEU A 112 -3.31 12.93 -7.94
N SER A 113 -4.27 12.02 -8.06
CA SER A 113 -5.33 12.08 -9.08
C SER A 113 -6.69 12.10 -8.37
N LEU A 114 -7.69 12.68 -9.01
CA LEU A 114 -9.01 12.89 -8.44
C LEU A 114 -10.03 12.10 -9.27
N CYS A 115 -10.97 11.43 -8.59
CA CYS A 115 -11.99 10.58 -9.21
C CYS A 115 -11.40 9.42 -10.03
N GLY A 116 -11.57 9.45 -11.36
CA GLY A 116 -11.08 8.41 -12.27
C GLY A 116 -11.70 7.03 -12.04
N ASP A 117 -11.01 6.02 -12.56
CA ASP A 117 -11.53 4.65 -12.65
C ASP A 117 -11.76 3.96 -11.31
N TRP A 118 -11.21 4.52 -10.21
CA TRP A 118 -11.42 3.98 -8.87
C TRP A 118 -12.24 4.93 -7.99
N ALA A 119 -11.66 6.06 -7.56
CA ALA A 119 -12.33 6.98 -6.63
C ALA A 119 -13.55 7.69 -7.25
N GLY A 120 -13.66 7.71 -8.58
CA GLY A 120 -14.80 8.29 -9.30
C GLY A 120 -15.98 7.34 -9.46
N GLN A 121 -15.83 6.04 -9.16
CA GLN A 121 -16.96 5.12 -9.21
C GLN A 121 -17.99 5.50 -8.14
N GLN A 122 -19.23 5.72 -8.56
CA GLN A 122 -20.29 6.24 -7.69
C GLN A 122 -20.54 5.35 -6.45
N SER A 123 -20.45 4.03 -6.61
CA SER A 123 -20.61 3.08 -5.50
C SER A 123 -19.52 3.25 -4.43
N ILE A 124 -18.27 3.49 -4.85
CA ILE A 124 -17.12 3.67 -3.96
C ILE A 124 -17.16 5.05 -3.32
N TYR A 125 -17.38 6.09 -4.12
CA TYR A 125 -17.46 7.47 -3.65
C TYR A 125 -18.55 7.65 -2.59
N ASN A 126 -19.74 7.07 -2.81
CA ASN A 126 -20.84 7.16 -1.86
C ASN A 126 -20.66 6.26 -0.64
N GLN A 127 -19.97 5.13 -0.78
CA GLN A 127 -19.67 4.23 0.34
C GLN A 127 -18.83 4.94 1.41
N ASP A 128 -17.96 5.84 1.01
CA ASP A 128 -17.15 6.68 1.91
C ASP A 128 -17.91 7.92 2.42
N GLY A 129 -19.22 8.00 2.20
CA GLY A 129 -20.10 9.04 2.71
C GLY A 129 -19.98 10.39 1.97
N CYS A 130 -19.33 10.42 0.82
CA CYS A 130 -19.17 11.64 0.05
C CYS A 130 -20.47 11.97 -0.73
N PRO A 131 -20.91 13.24 -0.76
CA PRO A 131 -22.18 13.62 -1.36
C PRO A 131 -22.07 13.84 -2.89
N GLY A 132 -23.16 13.57 -3.63
CA GLY A 132 -23.24 13.87 -5.05
C GLY A 132 -22.33 12.99 -5.91
N SER A 133 -21.81 13.55 -7.02
CA SER A 133 -20.81 12.87 -7.85
C SER A 133 -19.40 13.36 -7.54
N CYS A 134 -18.40 12.49 -7.69
CA CYS A 134 -17.00 12.87 -7.45
C CYS A 134 -16.57 14.07 -8.30
N VAL A 135 -16.93 14.06 -9.59
CA VAL A 135 -16.54 15.11 -10.54
C VAL A 135 -17.18 16.45 -10.16
N ASP A 136 -18.47 16.46 -9.81
CA ASP A 136 -19.14 17.69 -9.39
C ASP A 136 -18.53 18.24 -8.09
N ASN A 137 -18.21 17.36 -7.14
CA ASN A 137 -17.59 17.78 -5.89
C ASN A 137 -16.20 18.40 -6.15
N VAL A 138 -15.36 17.75 -6.95
CA VAL A 138 -14.01 18.24 -7.28
C VAL A 138 -14.06 19.57 -8.05
N ASN A 139 -15.00 19.71 -8.99
CA ASN A 139 -15.13 20.94 -9.78
C ASN A 139 -15.56 22.15 -8.94
N ASN A 140 -16.42 21.94 -7.93
CA ASN A 140 -17.12 23.02 -7.24
C ASN A 140 -16.62 23.29 -5.81
N ASN A 141 -15.72 22.47 -5.27
CA ASN A 141 -15.19 22.63 -3.90
C ASN A 141 -13.66 22.73 -3.89
N PRO A 142 -13.06 23.78 -4.51
CA PRO A 142 -11.61 23.91 -4.61
C PRO A 142 -10.92 24.20 -3.27
N GLY A 143 -11.67 24.62 -2.25
CA GLY A 143 -11.16 24.99 -0.93
C GLY A 143 -11.63 24.09 0.19
N GLY A 144 -11.82 22.79 -0.07
CA GLY A 144 -12.15 21.81 0.95
C GLY A 144 -11.32 21.93 2.24
#